data_AF-A0A948G328-F1
#
_entry.id   AF-A0A948G328-F1
#
_cell.length_a   1.000
_cell.length_b   1.000
_cell.length_c   1.000
_cell.angle_alpha   90.00
_cell.angle_beta   90.00
_cell.angle_gamma   90.00
#
_symmetry.space_group_name_H-M   'P 1'
#
loop_
_entity.id
_entity.type
_entity.pdbx_description
1 polymer ?
#
loop_
_entity_poly.entity_id
_entity_poly.type
_entity_poly.pdbx_seq_one_letter_code
_entity_poly.pdbx_strand_id
1 'polypeptide(L)'
;PACFPDSVVGVIPDADLCLEEYLEYFVRTARSDLDQFAPATSQKNINISILSNVAVPLPPFFEQHEIVRRVETLFELADAIEKRVAAAKERAEKLTQAILAKAFRGELVPTEAELASREGRSYEPASALLAKIKAQRNDAQPQPKGRRANRKRK
;
A
#
# COMPACT_ATOMS: atom_id res chain seq x y z
N PRO A 1 4.26 -2.51 40.19
CA PRO A 1 4.86 -1.16 40.17
C PRO A 1 5.33 -0.79 38.75
N ALA A 2 4.62 0.12 38.10
CA ALA A 2 5.10 0.75 36.86
C ALA A 2 6.00 1.93 37.24
N CYS A 3 7.14 2.08 36.55
CA CYS A 3 8.04 3.21 36.72
C CYS A 3 7.98 4.03 35.43
N PHE A 4 7.60 5.31 35.54
CA PHE A 4 7.48 6.21 34.40
C PHE A 4 8.68 7.17 34.36
N PRO A 5 9.23 7.48 33.17
CA PRO A 5 10.29 8.48 33.05
C PRO A 5 9.73 9.88 33.35
N ASP A 6 10.62 10.81 33.70
CA ASP A 6 10.29 12.22 34.02
C ASP A 6 9.60 12.97 32.85
N SER A 7 9.67 12.41 31.64
CA SER A 7 8.99 12.93 30.45
C SER A 7 7.52 12.50 30.32
N VAL A 8 6.96 11.77 31.29
CA VAL A 8 5.58 11.28 31.25
C VAL A 8 4.82 11.81 32.46
N VAL A 9 3.67 12.44 32.17
CA VAL A 9 2.71 12.88 33.18
C VAL A 9 1.49 11.97 33.11
N GLY A 10 1.12 11.37 34.25
CA GLY A 10 -0.13 10.65 34.40
C GLY A 10 -1.26 11.60 34.79
N VAL A 11 -2.42 11.44 34.15
CA VAL A 11 -3.65 12.16 34.49
C VAL A 11 -4.70 11.11 34.84
N ILE A 12 -5.29 11.23 36.02
CA ILE A 12 -6.32 10.31 36.52
C ILE A 12 -7.57 11.16 36.77
N PRO A 13 -8.67 10.93 36.03
CA PRO A 13 -9.92 11.65 36.28
C PRO A 13 -10.53 11.21 37.61
N ASP A 14 -11.29 12.11 38.22
CA ASP A 14 -12.22 11.72 39.27
C ASP A 14 -13.38 10.93 38.65
N ALA A 15 -13.51 9.66 39.05
CA ALA A 15 -14.51 8.74 38.51
C ALA A 15 -15.95 9.20 38.78
N ASP A 16 -16.17 10.03 39.80
CA ASP A 16 -17.48 10.60 40.12
C ASP A 16 -17.84 11.82 39.25
N LEU A 17 -16.90 12.31 38.44
CA LEU A 17 -17.08 13.51 37.61
C LEU A 17 -16.86 13.29 36.11
N CYS A 18 -15.97 12.37 35.73
CA CYS A 18 -15.48 12.29 34.37
C CYS A 18 -15.11 10.85 33.97
N LEU A 19 -15.57 10.43 32.78
CA LEU A 19 -15.14 9.17 32.17
C LEU A 19 -13.69 9.27 31.66
N GLU A 20 -12.94 8.18 31.78
CA GLU A 20 -11.56 8.08 31.33
C GLU A 20 -11.44 8.30 29.81
N GLU A 21 -12.33 7.69 29.04
CA GLU A 21 -12.37 7.77 27.58
C GLU A 21 -12.73 9.19 27.11
N TYR A 22 -13.65 9.84 27.81
CA TYR A 22 -14.01 11.22 27.51
C TYR A 22 -12.82 12.17 27.72
N LEU A 23 -12.11 12.02 28.84
CA LEU A 23 -10.92 12.82 29.12
C LEU A 23 -9.81 12.57 28.07
N GLU A 24 -9.59 11.32 27.68
CA GLU A 24 -8.63 10.97 26.62
C GLU A 24 -8.97 11.70 25.30
N TYR A 25 -10.23 11.62 24.88
CA TYR A 25 -10.67 12.26 23.64
C TYR A 25 -10.54 13.78 23.73
N PHE A 26 -10.93 14.38 24.86
CA PHE A 26 -10.78 15.82 25.08
C PHE A 26 -9.30 16.24 25.01
N VAL A 27 -8.41 15.55 25.71
CA VAL A 27 -6.96 15.86 25.72
C VAL A 27 -6.38 15.76 24.30
N ARG A 28 -6.84 14.80 23.50
CA ARG A 28 -6.44 14.69 22.09
C ARG A 28 -6.87 15.88 21.26
N THR A 29 -8.06 16.43 21.50
CA THR A 29 -8.51 17.68 20.84
C THR A 29 -7.75 18.91 21.32
N ALA A 30 -7.45 18.99 22.62
CA ALA A 30 -6.72 20.10 23.23
C ALA A 30 -5.22 20.10 22.90
N ARG A 31 -4.68 19.03 22.28
CA ARG A 31 -3.26 18.90 21.94
C ARG A 31 -2.70 20.12 21.20
N SER A 32 -3.45 20.65 20.23
CA SER A 32 -3.01 21.81 19.45
C SER A 32 -2.88 23.08 20.30
N ASP A 33 -3.73 23.24 21.30
CA ASP A 33 -3.69 24.39 22.21
C ASP A 33 -2.58 24.19 23.25
N LEU A 34 -2.43 22.97 23.78
CA LEU A 34 -1.34 22.58 24.66
C LEU A 34 0.05 22.82 24.01
N ASP A 35 0.18 22.52 22.73
CA ASP A 35 1.41 22.75 21.95
C ASP A 35 1.74 24.24 21.73
N GLN A 36 0.75 25.14 21.87
CA GLN A 36 0.91 26.59 21.82
C GLN A 36 1.29 27.17 23.18
N PHE A 37 0.78 26.58 24.27
CA PHE A 37 1.14 26.97 25.64
C PHE A 37 2.52 26.47 26.06
N ALA A 38 3.09 25.49 25.35
CA ALA A 38 4.45 25.03 25.56
C ALA A 38 5.46 26.17 25.32
N PRO A 39 6.42 26.42 26.23
CA PRO A 39 7.45 27.43 26.05
C PRO A 39 8.19 27.25 24.72
N ALA A 40 8.49 28.35 24.02
CA ALA A 40 9.21 28.37 22.74
C ALA A 40 10.72 28.09 22.90
N THR A 41 11.09 27.04 23.63
CA THR A 41 12.46 26.54 23.75
C THR A 41 12.69 25.40 22.75
N SER A 42 13.96 25.03 22.48
CA SER A 42 14.31 23.95 21.54
C SER A 42 13.68 22.59 21.84
N GLN A 43 13.13 22.38 23.04
CA GLN A 43 12.32 21.22 23.39
C GLN A 43 11.00 21.70 24.00
N LYS A 44 9.90 21.51 23.28
CA LYS A 44 8.56 21.75 23.81
C LYS A 44 8.30 20.78 24.94
N ASN A 45 8.38 21.26 26.18
CA ASN A 45 8.01 20.49 27.36
C ASN A 45 6.79 21.16 28.00
N ILE A 46 5.72 20.38 28.20
CA ILE A 46 4.52 20.84 28.89
C ILE A 46 4.71 20.50 30.36
N ASN A 47 4.90 21.52 31.18
CA ASN A 47 5.01 21.32 32.63
C ASN A 47 3.63 21.05 33.25
N ILE A 48 3.64 20.47 34.45
CA ILE A 48 2.41 20.17 35.21
C ILE A 48 1.59 21.44 35.47
N SER A 49 2.23 22.59 35.68
CA SER A 49 1.51 23.85 35.94
C SER A 49 0.71 24.35 34.74
N ILE A 50 1.17 24.14 33.50
CA ILE A 50 0.38 24.40 32.29
C ILE A 50 -0.81 23.44 32.23
N LEU A 51 -0.59 22.14 32.46
CA LEU A 51 -1.66 21.13 32.43
C LEU A 51 -2.75 21.41 33.47
N SER A 52 -2.36 21.85 34.67
CA SER A 52 -3.30 22.21 35.75
C SER A 52 -4.18 23.42 35.42
N ASN A 53 -3.80 24.26 34.46
CA ASN A 53 -4.58 25.42 34.03
C ASN A 53 -5.51 25.11 32.84
N VAL A 54 -5.50 23.87 32.33
CA VAL A 54 -6.36 23.47 31.22
C VAL A 54 -7.78 23.31 31.72
N ALA A 55 -8.68 24.13 31.19
CA ALA A 55 -10.10 24.01 31.49
C ALA A 55 -10.69 22.81 30.73
N VAL A 56 -11.11 21.79 31.47
CA VAL A 56 -11.81 20.62 30.91
C VAL A 56 -13.32 20.85 30.99
N PRO A 57 -14.07 20.81 29.87
CA PRO A 57 -15.52 20.85 29.91
C PRO A 57 -16.05 19.53 30.51
N LEU A 58 -16.87 19.62 31.54
CA LEU A 58 -17.45 18.48 32.25
C LEU A 58 -18.98 18.45 32.05
N PRO A 59 -19.47 17.91 30.92
CA PRO A 59 -20.90 17.73 30.71
C PRO A 59 -21.44 16.60 31.61
N PRO A 60 -22.78 16.46 31.76
CA PRO A 60 -23.37 15.34 32.50
C PRO A 60 -22.93 13.98 31.94
N PHE A 61 -22.85 12.96 32.81
CA PHE A 61 -22.41 11.61 32.41
C PHE A 61 -23.11 11.05 31.17
N PHE A 62 -24.41 11.29 31.02
CA PHE A 62 -25.14 10.83 29.84
C PHE A 62 -24.54 11.40 28.54
N GLU A 63 -24.19 12.69 28.53
CA GLU A 63 -23.55 13.33 27.38
C GLU A 63 -22.12 12.82 27.17
N GLN A 64 -21.36 12.60 28.25
CA GLN A 64 -20.02 12.02 28.15
C GLN A 64 -20.05 10.65 27.46
N HIS A 65 -20.96 9.75 27.85
CA HIS A 65 -21.14 8.44 27.22
C HIS A 65 -21.54 8.55 25.75
N GLU A 66 -22.47 9.47 25.41
CA GLU A 66 -22.90 9.64 24.02
C GLU A 66 -21.78 10.20 23.14
N ILE A 67 -20.93 11.09 23.67
CA ILE A 67 -19.74 11.58 22.98
C ILE A 67 -18.77 10.41 22.73
N VAL A 68 -18.42 9.65 23.77
CA VAL A 68 -17.51 8.49 23.68
C VAL A 68 -18.03 7.50 22.64
N ARG A 69 -19.30 7.09 22.74
CA ARG A 69 -19.93 6.16 21.80
C ARG A 69 -19.83 6.62 20.34
N ARG A 70 -20.06 7.91 20.08
CA ARG A 70 -19.96 8.47 18.72
C ARG A 70 -18.54 8.46 18.20
N VAL A 71 -17.57 8.83 19.03
CA VAL A 71 -16.15 8.84 18.66
C VAL A 71 -15.68 7.42 18.36
N GLU A 72 -16.00 6.45 19.21
CA GLU A 72 -15.67 5.04 18.99
C GLU A 72 -16.27 4.51 17.69
N THR A 73 -17.55 4.77 17.45
CA THR A 73 -18.24 4.36 16.21
C THR A 73 -17.53 4.92 14.96
N LEU A 74 -17.02 6.16 15.04
CA LEU A 74 -16.30 6.78 13.93
C LEU A 74 -14.92 6.14 13.72
N PHE A 75 -14.20 5.79 14.79
CA PHE A 75 -12.94 5.07 14.68
C PHE A 75 -13.13 3.66 14.10
N GLU A 76 -14.16 2.93 14.54
CA GLU A 76 -14.50 1.62 13.96
C GLU A 76 -14.81 1.71 12.46
N LEU A 77 -15.53 2.75 12.05
CA LEU A 77 -15.83 3.01 10.64
C LEU A 77 -14.55 3.31 9.85
N ALA A 78 -13.66 4.15 10.40
CA ALA A 78 -12.37 4.47 9.78
C ALA A 78 -11.53 3.20 9.58
N ASP A 79 -11.39 2.38 10.61
CA ASP A 79 -10.68 1.10 10.56
C ASP A 79 -11.27 0.15 9.51
N ALA A 80 -12.60 0.10 9.40
CA ALA A 80 -13.28 -0.72 8.40
C ALA A 80 -13.00 -0.23 6.97
N ILE A 81 -12.96 1.09 6.75
CA ILE A 81 -12.62 1.68 5.46
C ILE A 81 -11.17 1.37 5.09
N GLU A 82 -10.22 1.56 6.01
CA GLU A 82 -8.82 1.27 5.77
C GLU A 82 -8.60 -0.19 5.37
N LYS A 83 -9.22 -1.13 6.10
CA LYS A 83 -9.17 -2.57 5.78
C LYS A 83 -9.73 -2.86 4.38
N ARG A 84 -10.85 -2.22 4.00
CA ARG A 84 -11.45 -2.39 2.67
C ARG A 84 -10.54 -1.86 1.56
N VAL A 85 -9.92 -0.71 1.77
CA VAL A 85 -8.99 -0.10 0.80
C VAL A 85 -7.74 -0.98 0.64
N ALA A 86 -7.16 -1.46 1.73
CA ALA A 86 -6.01 -2.37 1.69
C ALA A 86 -6.32 -3.66 0.91
N ALA A 87 -7.46 -4.30 1.20
CA ALA A 87 -7.88 -5.50 0.48
C ALA A 87 -8.18 -5.24 -1.01
N ALA A 88 -8.78 -4.08 -1.34
CA ALA A 88 -9.04 -3.71 -2.73
C ALA A 88 -7.74 -3.48 -3.50
N LYS A 89 -6.75 -2.82 -2.87
CA LYS A 89 -5.43 -2.60 -3.46
C LYS A 89 -4.71 -3.92 -3.76
N GLU A 90 -4.70 -4.85 -2.80
CA GLU A 90 -4.09 -6.17 -2.99
C GLU A 90 -4.76 -6.96 -4.14
N ARG A 91 -6.09 -6.90 -4.23
CA ARG A 91 -6.83 -7.52 -5.34
C ARG A 91 -6.49 -6.89 -6.68
N ALA A 92 -6.38 -5.56 -6.74
CA ALA A 92 -6.01 -4.86 -7.95
C ALA A 92 -4.60 -5.24 -8.42
N GLU A 93 -3.63 -5.33 -7.49
CA GLU A 93 -2.27 -5.79 -7.79
C GLU A 93 -2.24 -7.24 -8.30
N LYS A 94 -2.98 -8.15 -7.67
CA LYS A 94 -3.09 -9.54 -8.14
C LYS A 94 -3.73 -9.63 -9.53
N LEU A 95 -4.77 -8.84 -9.77
CA LEU A 95 -5.46 -8.81 -11.05
C LEU A 95 -4.55 -8.27 -12.16
N THR A 96 -3.80 -7.20 -11.92
CA THR A 96 -2.86 -6.66 -12.92
C THR A 96 -1.78 -7.68 -13.27
N GLN A 97 -1.22 -8.38 -12.29
CA GLN A 97 -0.26 -9.46 -12.54
C GLN A 97 -0.87 -10.61 -13.34
N ALA A 98 -2.09 -11.03 -13.01
CA ALA A 98 -2.79 -12.08 -13.74
C ALA A 98 -3.09 -11.68 -15.19
N ILE A 99 -3.53 -10.44 -15.43
CA ILE A 99 -3.77 -9.90 -16.77
C ILE A 99 -2.47 -9.86 -17.56
N LEU A 100 -1.37 -9.33 -17.00
CA LEU A 100 -0.08 -9.28 -17.69
C LEU A 100 0.43 -10.69 -18.03
N ALA A 101 0.31 -11.64 -17.10
CA ALA A 101 0.68 -13.03 -17.35
C ALA A 101 -0.13 -13.64 -18.51
N LYS A 102 -1.45 -13.42 -18.54
CA LYS A 102 -2.30 -13.88 -19.65
C LYS A 102 -1.99 -13.17 -20.96
N ALA A 103 -1.70 -11.86 -20.92
CA ALA A 103 -1.32 -11.08 -22.09
C ALA A 103 -0.04 -11.62 -22.73
N PHE A 104 1.00 -11.89 -21.93
CA PHE A 104 2.27 -12.42 -22.43
C PHE A 104 2.17 -13.86 -22.95
N ARG A 105 1.22 -14.65 -22.46
CA ARG A 105 0.92 -15.98 -23.01
C ARG A 105 0.07 -15.94 -24.29
N GLY A 106 -0.40 -14.76 -24.68
CA GLY A 106 -1.31 -14.62 -25.82
C GLY A 106 -2.71 -15.16 -25.57
N GLU A 107 -3.12 -15.33 -24.30
CA GLU A 107 -4.43 -15.87 -23.92
C GLU A 107 -5.55 -14.82 -23.93
N LEU A 108 -5.19 -13.52 -24.04
CA LEU A 108 -6.16 -12.41 -24.03
C LEU A 108 -6.64 -11.99 -25.42
N VAL A 109 -6.03 -12.53 -26.47
CA VAL A 109 -6.42 -12.28 -27.86
C VAL A 109 -6.56 -13.61 -28.59
N PRO A 110 -7.50 -13.74 -29.54
CA PRO A 110 -7.58 -14.92 -30.38
C PRO A 110 -6.24 -15.17 -31.08
N THR A 111 -5.88 -16.44 -31.23
CA THR A 111 -4.68 -16.81 -31.97
C THR A 111 -4.85 -16.50 -33.46
N GLU A 112 -3.75 -16.24 -34.17
CA GLU A 112 -3.78 -15.93 -35.61
C GLU A 112 -4.44 -17.07 -36.43
N ALA A 113 -4.29 -18.32 -35.99
CA ALA A 113 -4.94 -19.47 -36.60
C ALA A 113 -6.48 -19.39 -36.50
N GLU A 114 -7.00 -18.97 -35.36
CA GLU A 114 -8.44 -18.78 -35.14
C GLU A 114 -8.96 -17.59 -35.96
N LEU A 115 -8.21 -16.49 -36.04
CA LEU A 115 -8.56 -15.33 -36.88
C LEU A 115 -8.60 -15.71 -38.36
N ALA A 116 -7.57 -16.39 -38.85
CA ALA A 116 -7.49 -16.83 -40.24
C ALA A 116 -8.64 -17.79 -40.62
N SER A 117 -8.99 -18.72 -39.72
CA SER A 117 -10.13 -19.63 -39.91
C SER A 117 -11.45 -18.87 -40.01
N ARG A 118 -11.66 -17.88 -39.14
CA ARG A 118 -12.87 -17.05 -39.13
C ARG A 118 -12.99 -16.16 -40.36
N GLU A 119 -11.87 -15.71 -40.90
CA GLU A 119 -11.81 -14.80 -42.06
C GLU A 119 -11.63 -15.53 -43.40
N GLY A 120 -11.58 -16.86 -43.39
CA GLY A 120 -11.37 -17.68 -44.59
C GLY A 120 -9.99 -17.48 -45.24
N ARG A 121 -8.99 -17.02 -44.47
CA ARG A 121 -7.61 -16.81 -44.93
C ARG A 121 -6.78 -18.10 -44.71
N SER A 122 -5.86 -18.38 -45.63
CA SER A 122 -4.91 -19.49 -45.46
C SER A 122 -3.87 -19.14 -44.39
N TYR A 123 -3.65 -20.04 -43.42
CA TYR A 123 -2.67 -19.89 -42.34
C TYR A 123 -1.61 -21.00 -42.39
N GLU A 124 -0.33 -20.62 -42.43
CA GLU A 124 0.79 -21.56 -42.32
C GLU A 124 1.51 -21.35 -40.97
N PRO A 125 1.64 -22.38 -40.12
CA PRO A 125 2.31 -22.26 -38.84
C PRO A 125 3.83 -22.13 -39.00
N ALA A 126 4.49 -21.45 -38.04
CA ALA A 126 5.93 -21.25 -38.05
C ALA A 126 6.74 -22.56 -38.08
N SER A 127 6.19 -23.66 -37.55
CA SER A 127 6.82 -24.99 -37.60
C SER A 127 7.03 -25.49 -39.03
N ALA A 128 6.08 -25.21 -39.94
CA ALA A 128 6.18 -25.57 -41.35
C ALA A 128 7.28 -24.75 -42.05
N LEU A 129 7.37 -23.44 -41.76
CA LEU A 129 8.45 -22.59 -42.26
C LEU A 129 9.83 -23.04 -41.74
N LEU A 130 9.94 -23.38 -40.45
CA LEU A 130 11.18 -23.91 -39.87
C LEU A 130 11.60 -25.24 -40.49
N ALA A 131 10.66 -26.12 -40.81
CA ALA A 131 10.95 -27.37 -41.51
C ALA A 131 11.50 -27.10 -42.93
N LYS A 132 10.91 -26.14 -43.67
CA LYS A 132 11.42 -25.69 -44.97
C LYS A 132 12.85 -25.13 -44.88
N ILE A 133 13.11 -24.28 -43.88
CA ILE A 133 14.46 -23.71 -43.65
C ILE A 133 15.47 -24.80 -43.29
N LYS A 134 15.10 -25.79 -42.46
CA LYS A 134 15.97 -26.92 -42.10
C LYS A 134 16.29 -27.79 -43.31
N ALA A 135 15.30 -28.11 -44.14
CA ALA A 135 15.50 -28.87 -45.38
C ALA A 135 16.45 -28.12 -46.32
N GLN A 136 16.19 -26.84 -46.58
CA GLN A 136 17.07 -26.00 -47.42
C GLN A 136 18.50 -25.89 -46.88
N ARG A 137 18.68 -25.85 -45.55
CA ARG A 137 20.01 -25.83 -44.93
C ARG A 137 20.74 -27.17 -44.99
N ASN A 138 20.02 -28.28 -45.00
CA ASN A 138 20.63 -29.60 -45.17
C ASN A 138 21.03 -29.86 -46.63
N ASP A 139 20.26 -29.32 -47.59
CA ASP A 139 20.57 -29.40 -49.02
C ASP A 139 21.69 -28.41 -49.43
N ALA A 140 21.85 -27.31 -48.69
CA ALA A 140 22.98 -26.40 -48.84
C ALA A 140 24.22 -26.94 -48.13
N GLN A 141 25.20 -27.46 -48.88
CA GLN A 141 26.52 -27.84 -48.35
C GLN A 141 27.15 -26.70 -47.53
N PRO A 142 27.83 -26.99 -46.40
CA PRO A 142 28.49 -25.96 -45.61
C PRO A 142 29.60 -25.32 -46.43
N GLN A 143 29.42 -24.05 -46.83
CA GLN A 143 30.53 -23.28 -47.37
C GLN A 143 31.62 -23.14 -46.29
N PRO A 144 32.89 -23.47 -46.61
CA PRO A 144 33.95 -23.45 -45.63
C PRO A 144 34.14 -22.02 -45.11
N LYS A 145 34.07 -21.83 -43.79
CA LYS A 145 34.46 -20.56 -43.13
C LYS A 145 35.91 -20.27 -43.50
N GLY A 146 36.13 -19.31 -44.40
CA GLY A 146 37.46 -18.88 -44.81
C GLY A 146 38.31 -18.53 -43.60
N ARG A 147 39.39 -19.29 -43.39
CA ARG A 147 40.37 -19.07 -42.34
C ARG A 147 41.04 -17.72 -42.60
N ARG A 148 40.71 -16.69 -41.81
CA ARG A 148 41.41 -15.40 -41.86
C ARG A 148 42.89 -15.63 -41.55
N ALA A 149 43.74 -15.59 -42.57
CA ALA A 149 45.18 -15.66 -42.43
C ALA A 149 45.67 -14.42 -41.65
N ASN A 150 46.22 -14.64 -40.47
CA ASN A 150 46.77 -13.58 -39.64
C ASN A 150 48.08 -13.11 -40.29
N ARG A 151 48.04 -11.95 -40.95
CA ARG A 151 49.19 -11.36 -41.65
C ARG A 151 50.12 -10.75 -40.60
N LYS A 152 51.17 -11.49 -40.20
CA LYS A 152 52.24 -10.97 -39.34
C LYS A 152 52.85 -9.71 -40.00
N ARG A 153 52.70 -8.55 -39.34
CA ARG A 153 53.46 -7.34 -39.67
C ARG A 153 54.89 -7.52 -39.12
N LYS A 154 55.88 -7.37 -40.00
CA LYS A 154 57.26 -7.05 -39.64
C LYS A 154 57.35 -5.58 -39.27
#